data_AF-A0A397F1X5-F1
#
_entry.id   AF-A0A397F1X5-F1
#
_cell.length_a   1.000
_cell.length_b   1.000
_cell.length_c   1.000
_cell.angle_alpha   90.00
_cell.angle_beta   90.00
_cell.angle_gamma   90.00
#
_symmetry.space_group_name_H-M   'P 1'
#
loop_
_entity.id
_entity.type
_entity.pdbx_description
1 polymer ?
#
loop_
_entity_poly.entity_id
_entity_poly.type
_entity_poly.pdbx_seq_one_letter_code
_entity_poly.pdbx_strand_id
1 'polypeptide(L)'
;MTTSLPFVSQGRNVFYREHQYNMYAPAAHSLSLAVVELGYSVVLSSVFVHSFYWLCGLDGHYTRAWLWFWAFMTSSVLLWSYVGQLLVFWLPTPQMAELLGGGLASLSFIFSGFMIDVETLAVVW
;
A
#
# COMPACT_ATOMS: atom_id res chain seq x y z
N MET A 1 1.98 4.46 -4.49
CA MET A 1 1.71 5.68 -3.69
C MET A 1 1.33 6.88 -4.57
N THR A 2 2.12 7.27 -5.58
CA THR A 2 1.88 8.48 -6.37
C THR A 2 0.61 8.48 -7.22
N THR A 3 0.06 7.31 -7.59
CA THR A 3 -1.17 7.22 -8.39
C THR A 3 -2.46 7.25 -7.56
N SER A 4 -2.45 6.74 -6.33
CA SER A 4 -3.64 6.68 -5.46
C SER A 4 -3.84 7.96 -4.63
N LEU A 5 -2.76 8.65 -4.25
CA LEU A 5 -2.84 9.94 -3.54
C LEU A 5 -3.72 11.00 -4.24
N PRO A 6 -3.51 11.32 -5.53
CA PRO A 6 -4.33 12.33 -6.20
C PRO A 6 -5.79 11.90 -6.32
N PHE A 7 -6.05 10.61 -6.58
CA PHE A 7 -7.41 10.07 -6.67
C PHE A 7 -8.19 10.24 -5.35
N VAL A 8 -7.58 9.84 -4.24
CA VAL A 8 -8.22 9.94 -2.91
C VAL A 8 -8.35 11.40 -2.48
N SER A 9 -7.36 12.26 -2.78
CA SER A 9 -7.42 13.68 -2.43
C SER A 9 -8.53 14.43 -3.17
N GLN A 10 -8.83 14.08 -4.43
CA GLN A 10 -9.96 14.63 -5.17
C GLN A 10 -11.30 14.12 -4.61
N GLY A 11 -11.38 12.82 -4.30
CA GLY A 11 -12.57 12.22 -3.69
C GLY A 11 -12.91 12.79 -2.30
N ARG A 12 -11.91 13.26 -1.55
CA ARG A 12 -12.08 13.83 -0.21
C ARG A 12 -13.03 15.04 -0.17
N ASN A 13 -12.97 15.94 -1.15
CA ASN A 13 -13.84 17.12 -1.18
C ASN A 13 -15.31 16.74 -1.42
N VAL A 14 -15.54 15.76 -2.30
CA VAL A 14 -16.88 15.20 -2.57
C VAL A 14 -17.42 14.52 -1.32
N PHE A 15 -16.61 13.71 -0.64
CA PHE A 15 -16.98 13.03 0.60
C PHE A 15 -17.43 14.00 1.69
N TYR A 16 -16.70 15.09 1.94
CA TYR A 16 -17.10 16.06 2.96
C TYR A 16 -18.44 16.73 2.65
N ARG A 17 -18.69 17.04 1.37
CA ARG A 17 -19.97 17.61 0.95
C ARG A 17 -21.12 16.63 1.15
N GLU A 18 -20.97 15.37 0.72
CA GLU A 18 -22.03 14.35 0.79
C GLU A 18 -22.28 13.86 2.22
N HIS A 19 -21.24 13.85 3.07
CA HIS A 19 -21.35 13.53 4.48
C HIS A 19 -22.13 14.60 5.25
N GLN A 20 -21.97 15.89 4.93
CA GLN A 20 -22.75 16.97 5.54
C GLN A 20 -24.27 16.86 5.24
N TYR A 21 -24.62 16.26 4.10
CA TYR A 21 -26.01 15.96 3.75
C TYR A 21 -26.50 14.60 4.25
N ASN A 22 -25.70 13.88 5.05
CA ASN A 22 -26.00 12.54 5.58
C ASN A 22 -26.42 11.52 4.51
N MET A 23 -25.86 11.60 3.30
CA MET A 23 -26.25 10.69 2.20
C MET A 23 -25.77 9.25 2.42
N TYR A 24 -24.63 9.06 3.08
CA TYR A 24 -24.12 7.74 3.45
C TYR A 24 -23.20 7.81 4.68
N ALA A 25 -23.05 6.66 5.35
CA ALA A 25 -22.18 6.53 6.51
C ALA A 25 -20.69 6.57 6.11
N PRO A 26 -19.80 7.19 6.91
CA PRO A 26 -18.36 7.16 6.68
C PRO A 26 -17.78 5.76 6.52
N ALA A 27 -18.34 4.79 7.26
CA ALA A 27 -17.94 3.38 7.18
C ALA A 27 -18.26 2.74 5.82
N ALA A 28 -19.34 3.16 5.17
CA ALA A 28 -19.68 2.65 3.84
C ALA A 28 -18.70 3.15 2.77
N HIS A 29 -18.22 4.40 2.92
CA HIS A 29 -17.23 4.98 2.02
C HIS A 29 -15.83 4.39 2.22
N SER A 30 -15.41 4.13 3.46
CA SER A 30 -14.12 3.46 3.69
C SER A 30 -14.14 2.02 3.20
N LEU A 31 -15.26 1.30 3.34
CA LEU A 31 -15.40 -0.07 2.85
C LEU A 31 -15.40 -0.13 1.32
N SER A 32 -16.08 0.79 0.63
CA SER A 32 -16.06 0.84 -0.84
C SER A 32 -14.65 1.11 -1.38
N LEU A 33 -13.93 2.05 -0.76
CA LEU A 33 -12.53 2.34 -1.10
C LEU A 33 -11.63 1.12 -0.90
N ALA A 34 -11.79 0.40 0.21
CA ALA A 34 -11.00 -0.79 0.51
C ALA A 34 -11.26 -1.94 -0.47
N VAL A 35 -12.52 -2.19 -0.85
CA VAL A 35 -12.86 -3.26 -1.80
C VAL A 35 -12.28 -2.97 -3.19
N VAL A 36 -12.36 -1.71 -3.65
CA VAL A 36 -11.79 -1.30 -4.95
C VAL A 36 -10.27 -1.44 -4.93
N GLU A 37 -9.61 -0.98 -3.86
CA GLU A 37 -8.15 -1.07 -3.73
C GLU A 37 -7.68 -2.53 -3.66
N LEU A 38 -8.44 -3.41 -2.99
CA LEU A 38 -8.16 -4.84 -2.92
C LEU A 38 -8.18 -5.50 -4.29
N GLY A 39 -9.22 -5.25 -5.09
CA GLY A 39 -9.32 -5.80 -6.44
C GLY A 39 -8.18 -5.32 -7.34
N TYR A 40 -7.88 -4.02 -7.30
CA TYR A 40 -6.78 -3.46 -8.08
C TYR A 40 -5.42 -4.05 -7.69
N SER A 41 -5.14 -4.15 -6.39
CA SER A 41 -3.87 -4.65 -5.87
C SER A 41 -3.63 -6.11 -6.24
N VAL A 42 -4.68 -6.95 -6.19
CA VAL A 42 -4.64 -8.37 -6.59
C VAL A 42 -4.28 -8.52 -8.07
N VAL A 43 -4.90 -7.73 -8.94
CA VAL A 43 -4.61 -7.78 -10.39
C VAL A 43 -3.19 -7.30 -10.66
N LEU A 44 -2.80 -6.15 -10.11
CA LEU A 44 -1.47 -5.58 -10.30
C LEU A 44 -0.37 -6.52 -9.81
N SER A 45 -0.51 -7.07 -8.60
CA SER A 45 0.46 -8.00 -8.02
C SER A 45 0.54 -9.30 -8.81
N SER A 46 -0.59 -9.82 -9.32
CA SER A 46 -0.60 -11.05 -10.13
C SER A 46 0.20 -10.90 -11.42
N VAL A 47 0.01 -9.78 -12.15
CA VAL A 47 0.74 -9.50 -13.39
C VAL A 47 2.24 -9.33 -13.11
N PHE A 48 2.58 -8.59 -12.05
CA PHE A 48 3.97 -8.38 -11.65
C PHE A 48 4.66 -9.67 -11.24
N VAL A 49 4.07 -10.42 -10.30
CA VAL A 49 4.64 -11.66 -9.78
C VAL A 49 4.76 -12.71 -10.88
N HIS A 50 3.76 -12.86 -11.75
CA HIS A 50 3.84 -13.81 -12.84
C HIS A 50 4.99 -13.48 -13.78
N SER A 51 5.10 -12.23 -14.23
CA SER A 51 6.17 -11.80 -15.14
C SER A 51 7.57 -11.92 -14.52
N PHE A 52 7.71 -11.50 -13.26
CA PHE A 52 9.00 -11.49 -12.57
C PHE A 52 9.50 -12.90 -12.24
N TYR A 53 8.59 -13.81 -11.88
CA TYR A 53 8.94 -15.18 -11.53
C TYR A 53 9.56 -15.94 -12.71
N TRP A 54 9.02 -15.77 -13.92
CA TRP A 54 9.59 -16.35 -15.13
C TRP A 54 10.93 -15.71 -15.52
N LEU A 55 11.07 -14.40 -15.35
CA LEU A 55 12.30 -13.68 -15.71
C LEU A 55 13.48 -14.03 -14.80
N CYS A 56 13.25 -14.19 -13.50
CA CYS A 56 14.31 -14.55 -12.56
C CYS A 56 14.66 -16.04 -12.54
N GLY A 57 13.93 -16.88 -13.28
CA GLY A 57 14.18 -18.33 -13.32
C GLY A 57 14.03 -19.01 -11.97
N LEU A 58 13.08 -18.55 -11.13
CA LEU A 58 12.81 -19.19 -9.85
C LEU A 58 12.28 -20.61 -10.05
N ASP A 59 12.59 -21.48 -9.10
CA ASP A 59 12.31 -22.92 -9.18
C ASP A 59 10.81 -23.22 -9.30
N GLY A 60 10.36 -23.53 -10.52
CA GLY A 60 8.96 -23.74 -10.88
C GLY A 60 8.36 -25.04 -10.35
N HIS A 61 9.13 -25.89 -9.67
CA HIS A 61 8.64 -27.15 -9.11
C HIS A 61 7.74 -26.96 -7.89
N TYR A 62 7.82 -25.83 -7.18
CA TYR A 62 7.05 -25.58 -5.97
C TYR A 62 5.95 -24.53 -6.19
N THR A 63 4.76 -24.97 -6.61
CA THR A 63 3.57 -24.11 -6.72
C THR A 63 3.28 -23.36 -5.41
N ARG A 64 3.63 -23.95 -4.26
CA ARG A 64 3.49 -23.33 -2.93
C ARG A 64 4.40 -22.12 -2.74
N ALA A 65 5.64 -22.14 -3.24
CA ALA A 65 6.57 -21.02 -3.10
C ALA A 65 6.09 -19.81 -3.93
N TRP A 66 5.57 -20.06 -5.13
CA TRP A 66 4.96 -19.03 -5.96
C TRP A 66 3.72 -18.40 -5.29
N LEU A 67 2.83 -19.21 -4.71
CA LEU A 67 1.66 -18.71 -3.99
C LEU A 67 2.03 -17.85 -2.77
N TRP A 68 3.04 -18.27 -1.99
CA TRP A 68 3.51 -17.47 -0.86
C TRP A 68 4.13 -16.15 -1.30
N PHE A 69 4.94 -16.17 -2.35
CA PHE A 69 5.53 -14.96 -2.91
C PHE A 69 4.46 -14.00 -3.43
N TRP A 70 3.44 -14.53 -4.12
CA TRP A 70 2.30 -13.75 -4.59
C TRP A 70 1.48 -13.15 -3.44
N ALA A 71 1.16 -13.95 -2.42
CA ALA A 71 0.40 -13.51 -1.25
C ALA A 71 1.16 -12.43 -0.47
N PHE A 72 2.47 -12.61 -0.27
CA PHE A 72 3.33 -11.63 0.39
C PHE A 72 3.37 -10.31 -0.39
N MET A 73 3.65 -10.36 -1.69
CA MET A 73 3.69 -9.16 -2.54
C MET A 73 2.35 -8.41 -2.57
N THR A 74 1.23 -9.14 -2.69
CA THR A 74 -0.11 -8.55 -2.66
C THR A 74 -0.38 -7.86 -1.32
N SER A 75 0.00 -8.50 -0.21
CA SER A 75 -0.19 -7.96 1.14
C SER A 75 0.66 -6.72 1.39
N SER A 76 1.92 -6.71 0.93
CA SER A 76 2.80 -5.55 1.04
C SER A 76 2.28 -4.35 0.24
N VAL A 77 1.82 -4.57 -1.00
CA VAL A 77 1.23 -3.49 -1.83
C VAL A 77 -0.02 -2.93 -1.16
N LEU A 78 -0.90 -3.80 -0.66
CA LEU A 78 -2.11 -3.38 0.05
C LEU A 78 -1.79 -2.54 1.29
N LEU A 79 -0.84 -2.99 2.12
CA LEU A 79 -0.45 -2.27 3.33
C LEU A 79 0.03 -0.85 3.01
N TRP A 80 0.88 -0.69 2.00
CA TRP A 80 1.37 0.62 1.57
C TRP A 80 0.28 1.51 0.97
N SER A 81 -0.66 0.93 0.22
CA SER A 81 -1.83 1.67 -0.31
C SER A 81 -2.73 2.18 0.81
N TYR A 82 -3.06 1.34 1.79
CA TYR A 82 -3.90 1.72 2.93
C TYR A 82 -3.24 2.77 3.82
N VAL A 83 -1.94 2.64 4.09
CA VAL A 83 -1.17 3.67 4.81
C VAL A 83 -1.23 5.00 4.06
N GLY A 84 -1.07 4.99 2.74
CA GLY A 84 -1.20 6.19 1.90
C GLY A 84 -2.58 6.84 2.00
N GLN A 85 -3.66 6.05 1.93
CA GLN A 85 -5.03 6.54 2.10
C GLN A 85 -5.25 7.16 3.49
N LEU A 86 -4.73 6.52 4.54
CA LEU A 86 -4.81 7.01 5.92
C LEU A 86 -4.13 8.38 6.07
N LEU A 87 -2.93 8.53 5.48
CA LEU A 87 -2.18 9.78 5.49
C LEU A 87 -2.93 10.92 4.78
N VAL A 88 -3.64 10.63 3.69
CA VAL A 88 -4.43 11.65 2.96
C VAL A 88 -5.63 12.17 3.78
N PHE A 89 -6.22 11.33 4.64
CA PHE A 89 -7.27 11.78 5.56
C PHE A 89 -6.72 12.52 6.78
N TRP A 90 -5.53 12.14 7.25
CA TRP A 90 -4.87 12.79 8.39
C TRP A 90 -4.27 14.16 8.05
N LEU A 91 -3.70 14.32 6.85
CA LEU A 91 -2.98 15.52 6.48
C LEU A 91 -3.84 16.49 5.64
N PRO A 92 -3.72 17.81 5.88
CA PRO A 92 -4.52 18.81 5.17
C PRO A 92 -4.11 18.94 3.70
N THR A 93 -2.84 18.71 3.36
CA THR A 93 -2.29 18.85 2.00
C THR A 93 -1.74 17.52 1.46
N PRO A 94 -1.95 17.21 0.16
CA PRO A 94 -1.46 15.97 -0.44
C PRO A 94 0.07 15.93 -0.53
N GLN A 95 0.74 17.08 -0.67
CA GLN A 95 2.19 17.18 -0.72
C GLN A 95 2.86 16.72 0.59
N MET A 96 2.27 17.07 1.73
CA MET A 96 2.79 16.61 3.03
C MET A 96 2.57 15.10 3.22
N ALA A 97 1.45 14.57 2.72
CA ALA A 97 1.17 13.13 2.78
C ALA A 97 2.18 12.31 1.96
N GLU A 98 2.57 12.83 0.78
CA GLU A 98 3.61 12.21 -0.05
C GLU A 98 4.98 12.24 0.65
N LEU A 99 5.37 13.38 1.22
CA LEU A 99 6.63 13.52 1.94
C LEU A 99 6.72 12.57 3.14
N LEU A 100 5.67 12.51 3.96
CA LEU A 100 5.63 11.65 5.14
C LEU A 100 5.55 10.17 4.77
N GLY A 101 4.74 9.83 3.74
CA GLY A 101 4.65 8.47 3.23
C GLY A 101 5.98 7.96 2.67
N GLY A 102 6.68 8.80 1.90
CA GLY A 102 8.02 8.50 1.40
C GLY A 102 9.06 8.38 2.51
N GLY A 103 9.00 9.24 3.53
CA GLY A 103 9.87 9.17 4.70
C GLY A 103 9.68 7.87 5.49
N LEU A 104 8.44 7.46 5.74
CA LEU A 104 8.12 6.21 6.42
C LEU A 104 8.58 4.98 5.61
N ALA A 105 8.40 5.02 4.28
CA ALA A 105 8.89 3.99 3.38
C ALA A 105 10.42 3.86 3.41
N SER A 106 11.13 4.99 3.40
CA SER A 106 12.59 5.00 3.50
C SER A 106 13.09 4.41 4.83
N LEU A 107 12.49 4.81 5.95
CA LEU A 107 12.85 4.28 7.27
C LEU A 107 12.61 2.77 7.36
N SER A 108 11.43 2.30 6.96
CA SER A 108 11.12 0.87 6.96
C SER A 108 12.02 0.06 6.03
N PHE A 109 12.49 0.66 4.92
CA PHE A 109 13.46 0.01 4.04
C PHE A 109 14.84 -0.13 4.69
N ILE A 110 15.30 0.87 5.46
CA ILE A 110 16.57 0.82 6.19
C ILE A 110 16.56 -0.31 7.24
N PHE A 111 15.44 -0.45 7.98
CA PHE A 111 15.28 -1.49 9.00
C PHE A 111 14.82 -2.85 8.47
N SER A 112 14.75 -3.04 7.15
CA SER A 112 14.25 -4.29 6.54
C SER A 112 15.19 -5.49 6.68
N GLY A 113 16.35 -5.34 7.34
CA GLY A 113 17.36 -6.39 7.49
C GLY A 113 18.27 -6.58 6.27
N PHE A 114 17.97 -5.92 5.14
CA PHE A 114 18.80 -5.98 3.94
C PHE A 114 19.86 -4.87 3.88
N MET A 115 19.50 -3.63 4.25
CA MET A 115 20.46 -2.51 4.27
C MET A 115 21.29 -2.46 5.55
N ILE A 116 20.69 -2.79 6.69
CA ILE A 116 21.37 -2.91 7.98
C ILE A 116 21.05 -4.28 8.54
N ASP A 117 22.08 -5.04 8.89
CA ASP A 117 21.94 -6.36 9.48
C ASP A 117 21.55 -6.25 10.97
N VAL A 118 20.65 -7.13 11.42
CA VAL A 118 20.08 -7.11 12.77
C VAL A 118 21.17 -7.23 13.84
N GLU A 119 22.24 -7.96 13.56
CA GLU A 119 23.33 -8.17 14.53
C GLU A 119 24.17 -6.91 14.78
N THR A 120 24.11 -5.93 13.88
CA THR A 120 24.86 -4.66 13.98
C THR A 120 24.03 -3.50 14.51
N LEU A 121 22.72 -3.71 14.73
CA LEU A 121 21.81 -2.68 15.22
C LEU A 121 22.09 -2.38 16.70
N ALA A 122 22.17 -1.10 17.07
CA ALA A 122 22.28 -0.73 18.48
C ALA A 122 21.00 -1.12 19.22
N VAL A 123 21.11 -1.71 20.41
CA VAL A 123 20.02 -2.27 21.25
C VAL A 123 18.83 -1.31 21.51
N VAL A 124 19.01 -0.02 21.27
CA VAL A 124 17.99 1.03 21.49
C VAL A 124 17.02 1.16 20.31
N TRP A 125 17.39 0.65 19.13
CA TRP A 125 16.58 0.64 17.91
C TRP A 125 15.93 -0.73 17.70
#